data_AF-A0A1Q8BIQ0-F1
#
_entry.id   AF-A0A1Q8BIQ0-F1
#
_cell.length_a   1.000
_cell.length_b   1.000
_cell.length_c   1.000
_cell.angle_alpha   90.00
_cell.angle_beta   90.00
_cell.angle_gamma   90.00
#
_symmetry.space_group_name_H-M   'P 1'
#
loop_
_entity.id
_entity.type
_entity.pdbx_description
1 polymer ?
#
loop_
_entity_poly.entity_id
_entity_poly.type
_entity_poly.pdbx_seq_one_letter_code
_entity_poly.pdbx_strand_id
1 'polypeptide(L)'
;MLEVSGYGRVFLTFSIANLTYPRTTLPTSYSLIISKVNETTPASYARGLTLKIPALHIQDNYDGSISTAGRPSGNFPDAVQATTLYNLKTSANHQLRFTISYQLYEILILGSLLDHSATQGFNITQNVV
;
A
#
# COMPACT_ATOMS: atom_id res chain seq x y z
N MET A 1 -1.63 -5.12 -10.41
CA MET A 1 -2.49 -4.02 -10.89
C MET A 1 -1.74 -3.25 -11.96
N LEU A 2 -2.41 -2.87 -13.04
CA LEU A 2 -1.84 -2.01 -14.08
C LEU A 2 -2.30 -0.57 -13.85
N GLU A 3 -1.35 0.36 -13.83
CA GLU A 3 -1.62 1.79 -13.83
C GLU A 3 -1.18 2.41 -15.16
N VAL A 4 -1.96 3.35 -15.66
CA VAL A 4 -1.69 4.07 -16.90
C VAL A 4 -1.42 5.53 -16.54
N SER A 5 -0.24 6.02 -16.92
CA SER A 5 0.15 7.42 -16.77
C SER A 5 0.08 8.14 -18.12
N GLY A 6 0.21 9.47 -18.10
CA GLY A 6 0.33 10.27 -19.32
C GLY A 6 1.47 9.81 -20.23
N TYR A 7 2.61 9.41 -19.65
CA TYR A 7 3.78 8.90 -20.38
C TYR A 7 4.09 7.43 -20.07
N GLY A 8 3.09 6.56 -19.94
CA GLY A 8 3.41 5.14 -19.84
C GLY A 8 2.45 4.29 -19.06
N ARG A 9 2.96 3.13 -18.65
CA ARG A 9 2.23 2.17 -17.84
C ARG A 9 3.15 1.54 -16.81
N VAL A 10 2.65 1.31 -15.61
CA VAL A 10 3.39 0.62 -14.55
C VAL A 10 2.56 -0.53 -13.99
N PHE A 11 3.21 -1.68 -13.78
CA PHE A 11 2.62 -2.83 -13.13
C PHE A 11 3.05 -2.86 -11.67
N LEU A 12 2.05 -2.83 -10.78
CA LEU A 12 2.22 -2.81 -9.35
C LEU A 12 1.73 -4.12 -8.73
N THR A 13 2.46 -4.59 -7.73
CA THR A 13 2.00 -5.69 -6.86
C THR A 13 1.93 -5.20 -5.43
N PHE A 14 0.91 -5.67 -4.72
CA PHE A 14 0.68 -5.37 -3.32
C PHE A 14 0.72 -6.70 -2.57
N SER A 15 1.59 -6.78 -1.57
CA SER A 15 1.73 -7.95 -0.70
C SER A 15 1.52 -7.51 0.73
N ILE A 16 0.64 -8.20 1.45
CA ILE A 16 0.32 -7.91 2.84
C ILE A 16 0.56 -9.17 3.65
N ALA A 17 1.30 -9.05 4.75
CA ALA A 17 1.61 -10.18 5.62
C ALA A 17 1.52 -9.80 7.10
N ASN A 18 1.16 -10.78 7.92
CA ASN A 18 1.18 -10.66 9.37
C ASN A 18 2.63 -10.81 9.84
N LEU A 19 3.16 -9.82 10.57
CA LEU A 19 4.49 -9.91 11.19
C LEU A 19 4.44 -10.57 12.57
N THR A 20 3.28 -10.57 13.21
CA THR A 20 3.04 -11.22 14.50
C THR A 20 1.89 -12.21 14.37
N TYR A 21 1.93 -13.26 15.20
CA TYR A 21 0.82 -14.21 15.26
C TYR A 21 -0.45 -13.47 15.74
N PRO A 22 -1.58 -13.58 15.03
CA PRO A 22 -2.82 -12.92 15.41
C PRO A 22 -3.29 -13.45 16.76
N ARG A 23 -3.55 -12.57 17.73
CA ARG A 23 -4.01 -12.96 19.06
C ARG A 23 -5.12 -12.04 19.52
N THR A 24 -6.05 -12.65 20.25
CA THR A 24 -7.15 -11.94 20.88
C THR A 24 -6.65 -10.82 21.78
N THR A 25 -7.23 -9.63 21.67
CA THR A 25 -6.91 -8.45 22.49
C THR A 25 -5.48 -7.91 22.42
N LEU A 26 -4.62 -8.46 21.55
CA LEU A 26 -3.24 -8.05 21.41
C LEU A 26 -2.97 -7.32 20.09
N PRO A 27 -1.98 -6.43 20.07
CA PRO A 27 -1.49 -5.84 18.84
C PRO A 27 -1.07 -6.88 17.81
N THR A 28 -1.57 -6.73 16.58
CA THR A 28 -1.08 -7.46 15.40
C THR A 28 -0.38 -6.48 14.45
N SER A 29 0.84 -6.82 14.07
CA SER A 29 1.65 -5.99 13.16
C SER A 29 1.48 -6.49 11.74
N TYR A 30 1.32 -5.58 10.78
CA TYR A 30 1.23 -5.93 9.36
C TYR A 30 2.34 -5.24 8.57
N SER A 31 2.93 -5.98 7.65
CA SER A 31 3.77 -5.41 6.59
C SER A 31 2.95 -5.32 5.31
N LEU A 32 3.06 -4.17 4.64
CA LEU A 32 2.59 -3.96 3.29
C LEU A 32 3.82 -3.69 2.41
N ILE A 33 3.95 -4.43 1.33
CA ILE A 33 4.98 -4.22 0.32
C ILE A 33 4.29 -3.87 -0.99
N ILE A 34 4.68 -2.73 -1.57
CA ILE A 34 4.26 -2.33 -2.91
C ILE A 34 5.49 -2.42 -3.81
N SER A 35 5.43 -3.29 -4.82
CA SER A 35 6.55 -3.48 -5.75
C SER A 35 6.16 -3.07 -7.16
N LYS A 36 7.02 -2.27 -7.80
CA LYS A 36 6.99 -2.02 -9.24
C LYS A 36 7.57 -3.25 -9.94
N VAL A 37 6.74 -3.99 -10.66
CA VAL A 37 7.15 -5.23 -11.34
C VAL A 37 7.67 -4.97 -12.74
N ASN A 38 7.04 -4.02 -13.44
CA ASN A 38 7.43 -3.64 -14.79
C ASN A 38 6.92 -2.23 -15.10
N GLU A 39 7.57 -1.55 -16.04
CA GLU A 39 7.11 -0.26 -16.54
C GLU A 39 7.36 -0.11 -18.05
N THR A 40 6.57 0.76 -18.67
CA THR A 40 6.76 1.20 -20.05
C THR A 40 6.79 2.72 -20.06
N THR A 41 7.78 3.31 -20.74
CA THR A 41 7.94 4.76 -20.91
C THR A 41 8.06 5.07 -22.41
N PRO A 42 7.03 5.67 -23.05
CA PRO A 42 7.06 6.02 -24.47
C PRO A 42 7.69 7.39 -24.74
N ALA A 43 7.95 8.22 -23.72
CA ALA A 43 8.48 9.57 -23.90
C ALA A 43 10.00 9.64 -23.67
N SER A 44 10.73 10.31 -24.56
CA SER A 44 12.19 10.48 -24.49
C SER A 44 12.69 11.31 -23.29
N TYR A 45 11.77 12.02 -22.62
CA TYR A 45 12.05 12.90 -21.48
C TYR A 45 11.62 12.32 -20.12
N ALA A 46 10.90 11.19 -20.11
CA ALA A 46 10.55 10.46 -18.90
C ALA A 46 11.61 9.40 -18.59
N ARG A 47 12.17 9.42 -17.38
CA ARG A 47 13.14 8.45 -16.88
C ARG A 47 12.50 7.22 -16.23
N GLY A 48 11.24 7.32 -15.81
CA GLY A 48 10.51 6.21 -15.19
C GLY A 48 9.31 6.68 -14.39
N LEU A 49 8.64 5.73 -13.74
CA LEU A 49 7.49 5.96 -12.88
C LEU A 49 7.84 5.60 -11.42
N THR A 50 7.30 6.37 -10.49
CA THR A 50 7.48 6.13 -9.04
C THR A 50 6.21 6.42 -8.24
N LEU A 51 6.17 5.97 -6.99
CA LEU A 51 4.97 5.96 -6.16
C LEU A 51 5.21 6.50 -4.78
N LYS A 52 4.28 7.32 -4.29
CA LYS A 52 4.25 7.83 -2.92
C LYS A 52 2.99 7.35 -2.22
N ILE A 53 3.10 6.88 -0.98
CA ILE A 53 1.96 6.40 -0.18
C ILE A 53 1.60 7.46 0.88
N PRO A 54 0.62 8.34 0.62
CA PRO A 54 0.17 9.31 1.62
C PRO A 54 -0.61 8.68 2.77
N ALA A 55 -1.31 7.55 2.56
CA ALA A 55 -2.18 6.97 3.58
C ALA A 55 -2.38 5.46 3.43
N LEU A 56 -2.52 4.79 4.57
CA LEU A 56 -2.89 3.39 4.69
C LEU A 56 -3.89 3.24 5.84
N HIS A 57 -5.07 2.73 5.54
CA HIS A 57 -6.13 2.45 6.50
C HIS A 57 -6.37 0.95 6.58
N ILE A 58 -6.61 0.44 7.78
CA ILE A 58 -7.16 -0.90 7.99
C ILE A 58 -8.44 -0.76 8.76
N GLN A 59 -9.47 -1.44 8.28
CA GLN A 59 -10.75 -1.55 8.95
C GLN A 59 -11.01 -3.01 9.32
N ASP A 60 -11.35 -3.26 10.58
CA ASP A 60 -11.86 -4.56 11.03
C ASP A 60 -13.38 -4.61 10.84
N ASN A 61 -13.89 -5.71 10.30
CA ASN A 61 -15.32 -5.92 10.10
C ASN A 61 -16.07 -6.27 11.40
N TYR A 62 -15.36 -6.68 12.46
CA TYR A 62 -15.99 -7.12 13.71
C TYR A 62 -16.50 -5.96 14.56
N ASP A 63 -15.66 -4.94 14.78
CA ASP A 63 -16.00 -3.77 15.61
C ASP A 63 -16.05 -2.46 14.80
N GLY A 64 -15.76 -2.51 13.51
CA GLY A 64 -15.69 -1.32 12.65
C GLY A 64 -14.51 -0.41 12.97
N SER A 65 -13.57 -0.84 13.82
CA SER A 65 -12.42 -0.04 14.19
C SER A 65 -11.58 0.27 12.96
N ILE A 66 -11.26 1.56 12.80
CA ILE A 66 -10.38 2.04 11.75
C ILE A 66 -9.08 2.42 12.41
N SER A 67 -8.01 1.77 11.99
CA SER A 67 -6.67 2.19 12.34
C SER A 67 -5.98 2.76 11.11
N THR A 68 -5.35 3.90 11.32
CA THR A 68 -4.69 4.66 10.27
C THR A 68 -3.21 4.66 10.56
N ALA A 69 -2.42 4.09 9.65
CA ALA A 69 -0.98 4.31 9.69
C ALA A 69 -0.73 5.74 9.19
N GLY A 70 -0.23 6.61 10.06
CA GLY A 70 0.30 7.90 9.63
C GLY A 70 1.37 7.69 8.57
N ARG A 71 1.32 8.48 7.48
CA ARG A 71 2.21 8.47 6.30
C ARG A 71 3.33 7.42 6.40
N PRO A 72 3.17 6.24 5.76
CA PRO A 72 4.25 5.27 5.64
C PRO A 72 5.39 5.94 4.85
N SER A 73 6.31 6.60 5.55
CA SER A 73 7.35 7.40 4.93
C SER A 73 8.55 6.51 4.66
N GLY A 74 8.76 6.18 3.39
CA GLY A 74 10.02 5.69 2.85
C GLY A 74 10.39 6.51 1.61
N ASN A 75 11.65 6.93 1.50
CA ASN A 75 12.17 7.51 0.26
C ASN A 75 12.31 6.41 -0.79
N PHE A 76 11.89 6.73 -2.01
CA PHE A 76 11.57 5.89 -3.16
C PHE A 76 12.67 4.91 -3.61
N PRO A 77 12.55 3.59 -3.35
CA PRO A 77 13.21 2.54 -4.11
C PRO A 77 12.19 1.87 -5.06
N ASP A 78 12.67 1.03 -5.99
CA ASP A 78 11.81 0.27 -6.92
C ASP A 78 10.78 -0.65 -6.22
N ALA A 79 10.93 -0.89 -4.92
CA ALA A 79 9.92 -1.45 -4.04
C ALA A 79 9.72 -0.54 -2.81
N VAL A 80 8.50 -0.02 -2.63
CA VAL A 80 8.14 0.75 -1.45
C VAL A 80 7.62 -0.22 -0.39
N GLN A 81 8.38 -0.37 0.70
CA GLN A 81 7.95 -1.13 1.87
C GLN A 81 7.32 -0.18 2.89
N ALA A 82 6.10 -0.47 3.30
CA ALA A 82 5.34 0.25 4.31
C ALA A 82 4.97 -0.72 5.44
N THR A 83 5.51 -0.50 6.64
CA THR A 83 5.20 -1.33 7.82
C THR A 83 4.38 -0.54 8.83
N THR A 84 3.41 -1.18 9.46
CA THR A 84 2.49 -0.51 10.38
C THR A 84 1.96 -1.46 11.45
N LEU A 85 1.80 -0.92 12.67
CA LEU A 85 1.40 -1.65 13.88
C LEU A 85 -0.07 -1.38 14.19
N TYR A 86 -0.82 -2.43 14.53
CA TYR A 86 -2.24 -2.33 14.81
C TYR A 86 -2.61 -2.99 16.12
N ASN A 87 -3.50 -2.36 16.88
CA ASN A 87 -4.06 -2.93 18.09
C ASN A 87 -5.48 -3.41 17.81
N LEU A 88 -5.67 -4.72 17.73
CA LEU A 88 -6.98 -5.32 17.50
C LEU A 88 -7.51 -5.86 18.83
N LYS A 89 -8.74 -5.47 19.21
CA LYS A 89 -9.43 -6.01 20.38
C LYS A 89 -10.44 -7.05 19.95
N THR A 90 -10.05 -8.31 19.87
CA THR A 90 -10.96 -9.31 19.29
C THR A 90 -10.89 -10.70 19.91
N SER A 91 -11.89 -11.55 19.63
CA SER A 91 -12.07 -12.91 20.17
C SER A 91 -12.38 -14.01 19.13
N ALA A 92 -12.31 -13.75 17.80
CA ALA A 92 -12.74 -14.71 16.75
C ALA A 92 -12.03 -14.52 15.38
N ASN A 93 -12.58 -15.03 14.27
CA ASN A 93 -12.09 -14.83 12.89
C ASN A 93 -12.58 -13.48 12.33
N HIS A 94 -11.72 -12.75 11.62
CA HIS A 94 -11.97 -11.38 11.13
C HIS A 94 -11.77 -11.27 9.62
N GLN A 95 -12.51 -10.36 8.98
CA GLN A 95 -12.13 -9.82 7.67
C GLN A 95 -11.59 -8.41 7.85
N LEU A 96 -10.33 -8.23 7.50
CA LEU A 96 -9.66 -6.94 7.51
C LEU A 96 -9.72 -6.35 6.11
N ARG A 97 -10.14 -5.10 6.02
CA ARG A 97 -10.12 -4.32 4.78
C ARG A 97 -8.98 -3.32 4.84
N PHE A 98 -7.96 -3.56 4.01
CA PHE A 98 -6.85 -2.66 3.80
C PHE A 98 -7.22 -1.67 2.69
N THR A 99 -7.15 -0.38 2.96
CA THR A 99 -7.36 0.69 1.98
C THR A 99 -6.07 1.49 1.85
N ILE A 100 -5.48 1.44 0.67
CA ILE A 100 -4.18 2.02 0.35
C ILE A 100 -4.40 3.19 -0.60
N SER A 101 -3.95 4.38 -0.23
CA SER A 101 -3.93 5.52 -1.13
C SER A 101 -2.50 5.79 -1.57
N TYR A 102 -2.27 5.90 -2.88
CA TYR A 102 -0.98 6.23 -3.48
C TYR A 102 -1.10 7.33 -4.53
N GLN A 103 0.03 7.97 -4.78
CA GLN A 103 0.24 9.02 -5.77
C GLN A 103 1.30 8.52 -6.75
N LEU A 104 0.94 8.42 -8.03
CA LEU A 104 1.85 8.06 -9.11
C LEU A 104 2.57 9.33 -9.60
N TYR A 105 3.89 9.26 -9.64
CA TYR A 105 4.75 10.33 -10.11
C TYR A 105 5.54 9.87 -11.34
N GLU A 106 5.70 10.79 -12.27
CA GLU A 106 6.55 10.66 -13.44
C GLU A 106 7.90 11.28 -13.12
N ILE A 107 8.97 10.51 -13.27
CA ILE A 107 10.34 11.01 -13.12
C ILE A 107 10.76 11.58 -14.46
N LEU A 108 11.02 12.88 -14.49
CA LEU A 108 11.52 13.61 -15.65
C LEU A 108 13.02 13.85 -15.50
N ILE A 109 13.68 14.31 -16.58
CA ILE A 109 15.10 14.67 -16.53
C ILE A 109 15.41 15.75 -15.48
N LEU A 110 14.46 16.66 -15.22
CA LEU A 110 14.65 17.84 -14.35
C LEU A 110 13.81 17.79 -13.06
N GLY A 111 13.23 16.65 -12.69
CA GLY A 111 12.43 16.54 -11.47
C GLY A 111 11.39 15.44 -11.54
N SER A 112 10.31 15.59 -10.78
CA SER A 112 9.15 14.71 -10.87
C SER A 112 7.84 15.49 -10.97
N LEU A 113 6.88 14.93 -11.70
CA LEU A 113 5.53 15.47 -11.85
C LEU A 113 4.54 14.47 -11.24
N LEU A 114 3.55 14.96 -10.49
CA LEU A 114 2.43 14.13 -10.09
C LEU A 114 1.56 13.86 -11.33
N ASP A 115 1.33 12.59 -11.64
CA ASP A 115 0.44 12.18 -12.73
C ASP A 115 -1.00 12.05 -12.19
N HIS A 116 -1.23 11.09 -11.29
CA HIS A 116 -2.53 10.95 -10.62
C HIS A 116 -2.42 10.31 -9.23
N SER A 117 -3.55 10.26 -8.53
CA SER A 117 -3.70 9.55 -7.25
C SER A 117 -4.75 8.46 -7.39
N ALA A 118 -4.55 7.34 -6.70
CA ALA A 118 -5.48 6.22 -6.69
C ALA A 118 -5.61 5.63 -5.29
N THR A 119 -6.75 4.99 -5.04
CA THR A 119 -7.05 4.31 -3.79
C THR A 119 -7.50 2.90 -4.10
N GLN A 120 -6.85 1.92 -3.47
CA GLN A 120 -7.10 0.49 -3.67
C GLN A 120 -7.50 -0.18 -2.36
N GLY A 121 -8.50 -1.07 -2.45
CA GLY A 121 -9.03 -1.82 -1.33
C GLY A 121 -8.74 -3.32 -1.46
N PHE A 122 -8.21 -3.93 -0.41
CA PHE A 122 -7.92 -5.36 -0.34
C PHE A 122 -8.56 -5.96 0.90
N ASN A 123 -9.28 -7.09 0.73
CA ASN A 123 -9.86 -7.83 1.84
C ASN A 123 -8.95 -9.01 2.18
N ILE A 124 -8.65 -9.18 3.46
CA ILE A 124 -7.87 -10.30 3.99
C ILE A 124 -8.70 -10.96 5.08
N THR A 125 -8.85 -12.27 5.01
CA THR A 125 -9.44 -13.04 6.11
C THR A 125 -8.32 -13.45 7.06
N GLN A 126 -8.45 -13.06 8.32
CA GLN A 126 -7.55 -13.46 9.39
C GLN A 126 -8.27 -14.41 10.31
N ASN A 127 -7.72 -15.62 10.45
CA ASN A 127 -8.19 -16.58 11.42
C ASN A 127 -7.34 -16.47 12.68
N VAL A 128 -8.00 -16.25 13.82
CA VAL A 128 -7.38 -16.30 15.14
C VAL A 128 -7.67 -17.69 15.69
N VAL A 129 -6.66 -18.56 15.68
CA VAL A 129 -6.73 -19.90 16.28
C VAL A 129 -6.17 -19.84 17.69
#